data_AF-A0A978VFY6-F1
#
_entry.id   AF-A0A978VFY6-F1
#
_cell.length_a   1.000
_cell.length_b   1.000
_cell.length_c   1.000
_cell.angle_alpha   90.00
_cell.angle_beta   90.00
_cell.angle_gamma   90.00
#
_symmetry.space_group_name_H-M   'P 1'
#
loop_
_entity.id
_entity.type
_entity.pdbx_description
1 polymer ?
#
loop_
_entity_poly.entity_id
_entity_poly.type
_entity_poly.pdbx_seq_one_letter_code
_entity_poly.pdbx_strand_id
1 'polypeptide(L)'
;MEASKRIATAASAATRQYQLIRINSKGLHDGCKWLQMFEDVRAIVFCVALSDYDQIPVKPHNNNQSLAQQAFYYVAKKFKSLHSSITGQKLYVWPTRARERSSIEEAFRYTREVLRWDEEKDENFFGIPGDDSFFSTEMSTSPHVRQE
;
A
#
# COMPACT_ATOMS: atom_id res chain seq x y z
N MET A 1 -47.22 7.43 21.90
CA MET A 1 -46.20 7.45 22.96
C MET A 1 -45.58 6.08 23.00
N GLU A 2 -44.33 5.86 22.64
CA GLU A 2 -43.25 6.69 22.15
C GLU A 2 -42.26 5.60 21.67
N ALA A 3 -41.95 5.55 20.38
CA ALA A 3 -40.61 5.84 19.89
C ALA A 3 -39.51 5.23 20.80
N SER A 4 -38.60 4.42 20.30
CA SER A 4 -37.75 4.78 19.18
C SER A 4 -36.74 3.67 18.94
N LYS A 5 -36.49 3.44 17.65
CA LYS A 5 -35.18 3.21 17.06
C LYS A 5 -34.24 2.23 17.78
N ARG A 6 -34.03 1.10 17.12
CA ARG A 6 -32.67 0.72 16.71
C ARG A 6 -32.71 -0.18 15.49
N ILE A 7 -32.96 0.47 14.36
CA ILE A 7 -32.29 0.11 13.11
C ILE A 7 -30.80 0.34 13.40
N ALA A 8 -30.08 -0.76 13.59
CA ALA A 8 -28.72 -0.84 13.09
C ALA A 8 -28.73 -2.08 12.23
N THR A 9 -29.09 -1.88 10.97
CA THR A 9 -28.67 -2.74 9.87
C THR A 9 -27.22 -3.09 10.15
N ALA A 10 -26.97 -4.32 10.58
CA ALA A 10 -25.66 -4.90 10.46
C ALA A 10 -25.42 -4.97 8.95
N ALA A 11 -24.85 -3.90 8.39
CA ALA A 11 -23.99 -4.05 7.24
C ALA A 11 -23.02 -5.13 7.69
N SER A 12 -23.24 -6.36 7.21
CA SER A 12 -22.25 -7.40 7.32
C SER A 12 -21.00 -6.78 6.73
N ALA A 13 -20.09 -6.32 7.58
CA ALA A 13 -18.74 -5.99 7.16
C ALA A 13 -18.23 -7.33 6.65
N ALA A 14 -18.36 -7.54 5.33
CA ALA A 14 -18.06 -8.80 4.68
C ALA A 14 -16.68 -9.20 5.15
N THR A 15 -16.60 -10.27 5.94
CA THR A 15 -15.35 -10.69 6.56
C THR A 15 -14.51 -11.22 5.42
N ARG A 16 -13.58 -10.40 4.92
CA ARG A 16 -12.73 -10.76 3.78
C ARG A 16 -11.87 -11.95 4.21
N GLN A 17 -12.18 -13.11 3.66
CA GLN A 17 -11.38 -14.31 3.83
C GLN A 17 -10.24 -14.24 2.82
N TYR A 18 -9.01 -14.41 3.31
CA TYR A 18 -7.82 -14.42 2.48
C TYR A 18 -7.23 -15.83 2.51
N GLN A 19 -6.90 -16.37 1.33
CA GLN A 19 -6.15 -17.61 1.21
C GLN A 19 -4.69 -17.28 0.93
N LEU A 20 -3.78 -17.81 1.76
CA LEU A 20 -2.35 -17.69 1.53
C LEU A 20 -1.83 -18.96 0.87
N ILE A 21 -1.23 -18.82 -0.30
CA ILE A 21 -0.59 -19.92 -1.02
C ILE A 21 0.92 -19.70 -0.94
N ARG A 22 1.63 -20.63 -0.28
CA ARG A 22 3.09 -20.63 -0.27
C ARG A 22 3.60 -21.33 -1.53
N ILE A 23 4.40 -20.61 -2.32
CA ILE A 23 5.05 -21.20 -3.48
C ILE A 23 6.44 -21.73 -3.11
N ASN A 24 6.80 -22.90 -3.65
CA ASN A 24 8.14 -23.48 -3.55
C ASN A 24 9.04 -22.93 -4.66
N SER A 25 10.26 -22.51 -4.31
CA SER A 25 11.26 -22.01 -5.26
C SER A 25 11.62 -23.02 -6.36
N LYS A 26 11.47 -24.32 -6.10
CA LYS A 26 11.69 -25.38 -7.11
C LYS A 26 10.79 -25.24 -8.35
N GLY A 27 9.57 -24.74 -8.17
CA GLY A 27 8.60 -24.57 -9.27
C GLY A 27 8.98 -23.49 -10.29
N LEU A 28 9.94 -22.61 -9.97
CA LEU A 28 10.48 -21.63 -10.92
C LEU A 28 11.32 -22.32 -12.02
N HIS A 29 11.97 -23.44 -11.72
CA HIS A 29 12.80 -24.18 -12.67
C HIS A 29 11.99 -25.17 -13.54
N ASP A 30 10.82 -25.61 -13.09
CA ASP A 30 9.95 -26.55 -13.80
C ASP A 30 8.97 -25.87 -14.76
N GLY A 31 9.48 -24.96 -15.61
CA GLY A 31 8.72 -24.36 -16.71
C GLY A 31 7.63 -23.36 -16.30
N CYS A 32 7.79 -22.68 -15.16
CA CYS A 32 6.90 -21.61 -14.70
C CYS A 32 5.42 -22.00 -14.54
N LYS A 33 5.10 -23.28 -14.27
CA LYS A 33 3.71 -23.78 -14.11
C LYS A 33 2.86 -22.99 -13.11
N TRP A 34 3.49 -22.48 -12.06
CA TRP A 34 2.86 -21.63 -11.05
C TRP A 34 2.36 -20.28 -11.57
N LEU A 35 2.89 -19.74 -12.67
CA LEU A 35 2.34 -18.53 -13.31
C LEU A 35 0.88 -18.73 -13.74
N GLN A 36 0.50 -19.96 -14.09
CA GLN A 36 -0.89 -20.29 -14.45
C GLN A 36 -1.84 -20.19 -13.25
N MET A 37 -1.33 -20.20 -12.01
CA MET A 37 -2.16 -20.04 -10.81
C MET A 37 -2.46 -18.57 -10.48
N PHE A 38 -1.98 -17.60 -11.26
CA PHE A 38 -2.07 -16.18 -10.93
C PHE A 38 -3.34 -15.49 -11.45
N GLU A 39 -4.17 -16.16 -12.24
CA GLU A 39 -5.39 -15.57 -12.82
C GLU A 39 -6.32 -14.98 -11.75
N ASP A 40 -6.47 -15.68 -10.61
CA ASP A 40 -7.34 -15.27 -9.50
C ASP A 40 -6.56 -14.64 -8.32
N VAL A 41 -5.26 -14.35 -8.48
CA VAL A 41 -4.43 -13.84 -7.39
C VAL A 41 -4.51 -12.32 -7.31
N ARG A 42 -5.08 -11.82 -6.20
CA ARG A 42 -5.21 -10.38 -5.93
C ARG A 42 -3.90 -9.67 -5.59
N ALA A 43 -2.93 -10.38 -5.01
CA ALA A 43 -1.61 -9.83 -4.70
C ALA A 43 -0.55 -10.92 -4.55
N ILE A 44 0.69 -10.56 -4.90
CA ILE A 44 1.87 -11.40 -4.69
C ILE A 44 2.74 -10.74 -3.60
N VAL A 45 3.05 -11.50 -2.55
CA VAL A 45 3.92 -11.06 -1.46
C VAL A 45 5.32 -11.64 -1.66
N PHE A 46 6.28 -10.76 -1.92
CA PHE A 46 7.70 -11.14 -1.99
C PHE A 46 8.38 -10.92 -0.64
N CYS A 47 9.03 -11.95 -0.11
CA CYS A 47 9.87 -11.85 1.08
C CYS A 47 11.34 -11.75 0.66
N VAL A 48 12.05 -10.75 1.16
CA VAL A 48 13.48 -10.55 0.89
C VAL A 48 14.24 -10.60 2.21
N ALA A 49 15.16 -11.56 2.32
CA ALA A 49 16.04 -11.67 3.48
C ALA A 49 17.17 -10.63 3.35
N LEU A 50 17.11 -9.56 4.13
CA LEU A 50 18.16 -8.53 4.14
C LEU A 50 19.51 -9.07 4.65
N SER A 51 19.49 -10.16 5.43
CA SER A 51 20.69 -10.83 5.95
C SER A 51 21.58 -11.42 4.86
N ASP A 52 21.03 -11.71 3.69
CA ASP A 52 21.75 -12.38 2.60
C ASP A 52 22.55 -11.38 1.75
N TYR A 53 22.38 -10.08 2.01
CA TYR A 53 23.10 -9.01 1.33
C TYR A 53 24.30 -8.57 2.18
N ASP A 54 25.50 -8.78 1.64
CA ASP A 54 26.78 -8.34 2.21
C ASP A 54 27.18 -6.92 1.76
N GLN A 55 26.55 -6.42 0.69
CA GLN A 55 26.88 -5.16 0.04
C GLN A 55 25.85 -4.07 0.33
N ILE A 56 26.07 -3.31 1.40
CA ILE A 56 25.34 -2.07 1.66
C ILE A 56 26.25 -0.91 1.25
N PRO A 57 26.00 -0.21 0.13
CA PRO A 57 26.90 0.85 -0.37
C PRO A 57 26.83 2.14 0.47
N VAL A 58 26.20 2.07 1.65
CA VAL A 58 25.97 3.24 2.49
C VAL A 58 27.16 3.41 3.41
N LYS A 59 28.01 4.40 3.10
CA LYS A 59 29.04 4.86 4.03
C LYS A 59 28.33 5.33 5.30
N PRO A 60 28.78 4.94 6.51
CA PRO A 60 28.19 5.41 7.76
C PRO A 60 28.46 6.91 7.90
N HIS A 61 27.59 7.72 7.34
CA HIS A 61 27.61 9.16 7.54
C HIS A 61 26.91 9.39 8.87
N ASN A 62 27.68 9.52 9.96
CA ASN A 62 27.36 10.12 11.28
C ASN A 62 25.87 10.42 11.61
N ASN A 63 25.01 9.44 11.38
CA ASN A 63 23.57 9.52 11.50
C ASN A 63 23.17 8.30 12.33
N ASN A 64 22.32 8.52 13.33
CA ASN A 64 21.97 7.53 14.35
C ASN A 64 21.09 6.38 13.81
N GLN A 65 20.99 6.21 12.50
CA GLN A 65 20.21 5.15 11.85
C GLN A 65 21.00 3.85 11.82
N SER A 66 20.38 2.78 12.31
CA SER A 66 20.97 1.43 12.28
C SER A 66 21.31 1.00 10.85
N LEU A 67 22.38 0.21 10.68
CA LEU A 67 22.74 -0.40 9.38
C LEU A 67 21.56 -1.17 8.76
N ALA A 68 20.74 -1.82 9.59
CA ALA A 68 19.55 -2.54 9.16
C ALA A 68 18.51 -1.62 8.49
N GLN A 69 18.29 -0.41 9.02
CA GLN A 69 17.38 0.57 8.41
C GLN A 69 17.93 1.10 7.09
N GLN A 70 19.24 1.34 7.01
CA GLN A 70 19.89 1.78 5.78
C GLN A 70 19.80 0.70 4.68
N ALA A 71 20.06 -0.56 5.04
CA ALA A 71 19.92 -1.71 4.16
C ALA A 71 18.48 -1.85 3.64
N PHE A 72 17.50 -1.82 4.55
CA PHE A 72 16.08 -1.87 4.18
C PHE A 72 15.72 -0.76 3.19
N TYR A 73 16.09 0.50 3.50
CA TYR A 73 15.77 1.63 2.63
C TYR A 73 16.37 1.48 1.24
N TYR A 74 17.65 1.09 1.16
CA TYR A 74 18.34 0.89 -0.11
C TYR A 74 17.66 -0.20 -0.96
N VAL A 75 17.44 -1.37 -0.38
CA VAL A 75 16.79 -2.51 -1.07
C VAL A 75 15.38 -2.13 -1.51
N ALA A 76 14.58 -1.55 -0.61
CA ALA A 76 13.22 -1.10 -0.92
C ALA A 76 13.21 -0.10 -2.09
N LYS A 77 14.12 0.89 -2.09
CA LYS A 77 14.22 1.88 -3.18
C LYS A 77 14.54 1.22 -4.52
N LYS A 78 15.50 0.27 -4.55
CA LYS A 78 15.89 -0.44 -5.77
C LYS A 78 14.75 -1.28 -6.33
N PHE A 79 14.07 -2.06 -5.49
CA PHE A 79 12.92 -2.87 -5.90
C PHE A 79 11.75 -2.01 -6.38
N LYS A 80 11.42 -0.92 -5.68
CA LYS A 80 10.35 0.00 -6.09
C LYS A 80 10.66 0.64 -7.44
N SER A 81 11.91 1.09 -7.65
CA SER A 81 12.35 1.68 -8.92
C SER A 81 12.24 0.67 -10.07
N LEU A 82 12.70 -0.56 -9.86
CA LEU A 82 12.66 -1.61 -10.89
C LEU A 82 11.22 -2.00 -11.22
N HIS A 83 10.39 -2.27 -10.20
CA HIS A 83 8.99 -2.63 -10.39
C HIS A 83 8.24 -1.56 -11.15
N SER A 84 8.36 -0.29 -10.74
CA SER A 84 7.71 0.83 -11.42
C SER A 84 8.18 0.97 -12.88
N SER A 85 9.45 0.65 -13.17
CA SER A 85 9.99 0.71 -14.53
C SER A 85 9.46 -0.41 -15.44
N ILE A 86 9.12 -1.57 -14.88
CA ILE A 86 8.67 -2.74 -15.67
C ILE A 86 7.15 -2.74 -15.80
N THR A 87 6.41 -2.51 -14.71
CA THR A 87 4.95 -2.69 -14.66
C THR A 87 4.19 -1.38 -14.72
N GLY A 88 4.84 -0.24 -14.47
CA GLY A 88 4.16 1.04 -14.26
C GLY A 88 3.34 1.11 -12.96
N GLN A 89 3.33 0.04 -12.15
CA GLN A 89 2.54 -0.05 -10.93
C GLN A 89 3.36 0.23 -9.67
N LYS A 90 2.67 0.70 -8.63
CA LYS A 90 3.27 1.00 -7.33
C LYS A 90 3.57 -0.28 -6.55
N LEU A 91 4.81 -0.41 -6.08
CA LEU A 91 5.20 -1.47 -5.14
C LEU A 91 5.09 -0.97 -3.70
N TYR A 92 4.36 -1.72 -2.87
CA TYR A 92 4.22 -1.47 -1.44
C TYR A 92 5.21 -2.34 -0.66
N VAL A 93 5.85 -1.77 0.37
CA VAL A 93 6.96 -2.42 1.09
C VAL A 93 6.80 -2.18 2.58
N TRP A 94 6.95 -3.24 3.38
CA TRP A 94 6.91 -3.21 4.84
C TRP A 94 8.13 -3.94 5.42
N PRO A 95 8.87 -3.35 6.39
CA PRO A 95 9.94 -4.06 7.08
C PRO A 95 9.33 -5.05 8.08
N THR A 96 9.80 -6.30 8.09
CA THR A 96 9.32 -7.31 9.04
C THR A 96 10.45 -8.12 9.64
N ARG A 97 10.27 -8.49 10.91
CA ARG A 97 11.12 -9.47 11.60
C ARG A 97 10.41 -10.81 11.58
N ALA A 98 10.82 -11.70 10.68
CA ALA A 98 10.10 -12.95 10.40
C ALA A 98 9.95 -13.90 11.60
N ARG A 99 10.76 -13.73 12.66
CA ARG A 99 10.72 -14.54 13.88
C ARG A 99 9.77 -13.97 14.94
N GLU A 100 9.32 -12.74 14.79
CA GLU A 100 8.46 -12.04 15.75
C GLU A 100 7.01 -12.04 15.24
N ARG A 101 6.12 -12.71 15.98
CA ARG A 101 4.71 -12.84 15.62
C ARG A 101 4.02 -11.48 15.43
N SER A 102 4.28 -10.52 16.32
CA SER A 102 3.72 -9.17 16.24
C SER A 102 4.09 -8.47 14.93
N SER A 103 5.36 -8.55 14.52
CA SER A 103 5.84 -7.95 13.27
C SER A 103 5.21 -8.60 12.03
N ILE A 104 4.91 -9.89 12.09
CA ILE A 104 4.18 -10.60 11.04
C ILE A 104 2.71 -10.17 10.98
N GLU A 105 2.04 -10.05 12.12
CA GLU A 105 0.64 -9.61 12.18
C GLU A 105 0.48 -8.18 11.64
N GLU A 106 1.44 -7.29 11.90
CA GLU A 106 1.48 -5.94 11.32
C GLU A 106 1.68 -5.96 9.80
N ALA A 107 2.58 -6.81 9.29
CA ALA A 107 2.80 -6.95 7.86
C ALA A 107 1.53 -7.45 7.12
N PHE A 108 0.80 -8.40 7.71
CA PHE A 108 -0.48 -8.85 7.15
C PHE A 108 -1.58 -7.79 7.27
N ARG A 109 -1.60 -7.00 8.36
CA ARG A 109 -2.52 -5.86 8.47
C ARG A 109 -2.27 -4.86 7.33
N TYR A 110 -1.01 -4.48 7.12
CA TYR A 110 -0.62 -3.59 6.03
C TYR A 110 -1.00 -4.16 4.66
N THR A 111 -0.79 -5.46 4.43
CA THR A 111 -1.18 -6.14 3.18
C THR A 111 -2.68 -6.01 2.92
N ARG A 112 -3.52 -6.19 3.96
CA ARG A 112 -4.98 -6.02 3.83
C ARG A 112 -5.39 -4.58 3.55
N GLU A 113 -4.71 -3.60 4.15
CA GLU A 113 -4.95 -2.18 3.87
C GLU A 113 -4.63 -1.82 2.42
N VAL A 114 -3.50 -2.34 1.89
CA VAL A 114 -3.12 -2.16 0.48
C VAL A 114 -4.17 -2.75 -0.46
N LEU A 115 -4.64 -3.98 -0.18
CA LEU A 115 -5.70 -4.62 -0.98
C LEU A 115 -7.02 -3.85 -0.94
N ARG A 116 -7.33 -3.15 0.15
CA ARG A 116 -8.51 -2.30 0.25
C ARG A 116 -8.36 -1.02 -0.58
N TRP A 117 -7.18 -0.39 -0.56
CA TRP A 117 -6.92 0.82 -1.37
C TRP A 117 -7.00 0.55 -2.88
N ASP A 118 -6.69 -0.68 -3.30
CA ASP A 118 -6.81 -1.11 -4.70
C ASP A 118 -8.27 -1.07 -5.17
N GLU A 119 -9.21 -1.54 -4.35
CA GLU A 119 -10.64 -1.55 -4.68
C GLU A 119 -11.27 -0.16 -4.70
N GLU A 120 -10.91 0.70 -3.73
CA GLU A 120 -11.40 2.09 -3.68
C GLU A 120 -10.96 2.88 -4.92
N LYS A 121 -9.77 2.56 -5.47
CA LYS A 121 -9.26 3.19 -6.68
C LYS A 121 -10.02 2.76 -7.93
N ASP A 122 -10.44 1.50 -8.01
CA ASP A 122 -11.26 0.99 -9.12
C ASP A 122 -12.68 1.58 -9.10
N GLU A 123 -13.30 1.71 -7.92
CA GLU A 123 -14.62 2.36 -7.78
C GLU A 123 -14.57 3.85 -8.14
N ASN A 124 -13.49 4.55 -7.79
CA ASN A 124 -13.31 5.97 -8.14
C ASN A 124 -12.95 6.20 -9.62
N PHE A 125 -12.64 5.16 -10.40
CA PHE A 125 -12.29 5.26 -11.83
C PHE A 125 -13.51 5.10 -12.75
N PHE A 126 -14.56 4.40 -12.30
CA PHE A 126 -15.80 4.19 -13.08
C PHE A 126 -16.99 5.08 -12.65
N GLY A 127 -16.80 6.01 -11.72
CA GLY A 127 -17.71 7.14 -11.47
C GLY A 127 -17.50 8.26 -12.50
N ILE A 128 -18.34 8.26 -13.53
CA ILE A 128 -18.46 9.14 -14.73
C ILE A 128 -18.19 10.67 -14.53
N PRO A 129 -17.80 11.41 -15.60
CA PRO A 129 -17.01 12.65 -15.59
C PRO A 129 -17.80 13.96 -15.75
N GLY A 130 -17.14 15.09 -15.46
CA GLY A 130 -17.70 16.45 -15.54
C GLY A 130 -18.41 16.80 -14.23
N ASP A 131 -18.31 17.99 -13.65
CA ASP A 131 -17.95 19.30 -14.14
C ASP A 131 -17.63 20.22 -12.93
N ASP A 132 -16.83 21.25 -13.20
CA ASP A 132 -16.84 22.59 -12.61
C ASP A 132 -17.04 22.84 -11.09
N SER A 133 -16.08 23.62 -10.57
CA SER A 133 -16.24 24.64 -9.51
C SER A 133 -16.27 24.18 -8.03
N PHE A 134 -15.22 24.55 -7.28
CA PHE A 134 -15.32 25.10 -5.92
C PHE A 134 -14.01 25.84 -5.55
N PHE A 135 -13.51 26.70 -6.45
CA PHE A 135 -12.73 27.87 -6.03
C PHE A 135 -13.70 29.05 -5.87
N SER A 136 -14.61 28.96 -4.91
CA SER A 136 -15.27 30.14 -4.39
C SER A 136 -14.34 30.74 -3.33
N THR A 137 -13.48 31.66 -3.76
CA THR A 137 -12.98 32.69 -2.86
C THR A 137 -13.46 34.03 -3.39
N GLU A 138 -14.72 34.29 -3.10
CA GLU A 138 -15.23 35.65 -2.98
C GLU A 138 -14.49 36.34 -1.83
N MET A 139 -13.37 37.00 -2.14
CA MET A 139 -12.79 38.00 -1.23
C MET A 139 -13.34 39.37 -1.65
N SER A 140 -14.39 39.76 -0.94
CA SER A 140 -15.07 41.06 -0.96
C SER A 140 -14.11 42.25 -1.08
N THR A 141 -14.35 43.09 -2.10
CA THR A 141 -13.83 44.45 -2.20
C THR A 141 -14.54 45.37 -1.21
N SER A 142 -13.81 45.94 -0.24
CA SER A 142 -14.30 47.05 0.60
C SER A 142 -13.89 48.41 0.02
N PRO A 143 -14.82 49.38 -0.10
CA PRO A 143 -14.55 50.69 -0.66
C PRO A 143 -13.86 51.58 0.38
N HIS A 144 -12.69 52.13 0.07
CA HIS A 144 -12.13 53.24 0.83
C HIS A 144 -12.67 54.55 0.25
N VAL A 145 -13.55 55.16 1.03
CA VAL A 145 -14.00 56.55 0.86
C VAL A 145 -12.81 57.49 1.08
N ARG A 146 -12.70 58.51 0.25
CA ARG A 146 -11.72 59.60 0.35
C ARG A 146 -12.42 60.81 0.98
N GLN A 147 -11.87 61.34 2.08
CA GLN A 147 -12.04 62.69 2.65
C GLN A 147 -11.12 62.73 3.89
N GLU A 148 -10.19 63.64 4.11
CA GLU A 148 -9.84 64.95 3.51
C GLU A 148 -8.33 65.06 3.25
#